data_AF-B4GJR8-F1
#
_entry.id   AF-B4GJR8-F1
#
_cell.length_a   1.000
_cell.length_b   1.000
_cell.length_c   1.000
_cell.angle_alpha   90.00
_cell.angle_beta   90.00
_cell.angle_gamma   90.00
#
_symmetry.space_group_name_H-M   'P 1'
#
loop_
_entity.id
_entity.type
_entity.pdbx_description
1 polymer ?
#
loop_
_entity_poly.entity_id
_entity_poly.type
_entity_poly.pdbx_seq_one_letter_code
_entity_poly.pdbx_strand_id
1 'polypeptide(L)'
;MPTQSSTMWGQKSNRKLIIGIFGFSLGLFGILCGMFWEDLFNWIMHKEMVLAPDTRVYDNWKSPPLELNLDIYLFNWTNPEEFGNLSTKPILEQVGPYRFSERPDKVDIDWHPENASVSYRRRSFFYFDEEGSNGSLDDEINTLNAVTLSAAATSKHWPSVKRGMLDVGLKGLRF
;
A
#
# COMPACT_ATOMS: atom_id res chain seq x y z
N MET A 1 6.48 60.02 76.75
CA MET A 1 5.12 59.45 76.91
C MET A 1 4.54 59.19 75.51
N PRO A 2 3.76 58.10 75.34
CA PRO A 2 3.55 57.35 74.09
C PRO A 2 2.51 58.01 73.16
N THR A 3 2.36 57.68 71.86
CA THR A 3 1.68 56.50 71.27
C THR A 3 2.00 56.40 69.76
N GLN A 4 2.37 55.24 69.20
CA GLN A 4 1.50 54.26 68.47
C GLN A 4 0.51 54.91 67.47
N SER A 5 0.31 54.45 66.23
CA SER A 5 0.68 53.22 65.54
C SER A 5 0.46 53.42 64.03
N SER A 6 1.38 52.92 63.19
CA SER A 6 1.20 52.85 61.75
C SER A 6 0.20 51.74 61.40
N THR A 7 -1.02 52.12 61.04
CA THR A 7 -2.01 51.22 60.47
C THR A 7 -1.62 50.88 59.03
N MET A 8 -0.92 49.75 58.85
CA MET A 8 -0.85 49.08 57.54
C MET A 8 -2.25 48.61 57.16
N TRP A 9 -2.97 49.44 56.41
CA TRP A 9 -4.28 49.09 55.86
C TRP A 9 -4.08 48.28 54.57
N GLY A 10 -4.72 47.12 54.54
CA GLY A 10 -4.37 46.01 53.67
C GLY A 10 -4.48 46.32 52.18
N GLN A 11 -3.41 46.01 51.46
CA GLN A 11 -3.37 45.95 50.00
C GLN A 11 -4.31 44.82 49.55
N LYS A 12 -5.57 45.17 49.23
CA LYS A 12 -6.58 44.22 48.73
C LYS A 12 -6.06 43.60 47.43
N SER A 13 -5.81 42.29 47.47
CA SER A 13 -5.06 41.56 46.46
C SER A 13 -5.88 41.31 45.18
N ASN A 14 -5.63 42.10 44.12
CA ASN A 14 -6.17 41.90 42.76
C ASN A 14 -5.80 40.52 42.17
N ARG A 15 -4.73 39.89 42.68
CA ARG A 15 -4.27 38.55 42.29
C ARG A 15 -5.33 37.49 42.54
N LYS A 16 -6.08 37.57 43.65
CA LYS A 16 -7.15 36.61 43.95
C LYS A 16 -8.33 36.72 42.96
N LEU A 17 -8.62 37.94 42.52
CA LEU A 17 -9.69 38.23 41.57
C LEU A 17 -9.31 37.77 40.15
N ILE A 18 -8.07 37.99 39.74
CA ILE A 18 -7.53 37.48 38.46
C ILE A 18 -7.54 35.95 38.42
N ILE A 19 -7.11 35.29 39.51
CA ILE A 19 -7.14 33.83 39.61
C ILE A 19 -8.58 33.30 39.53
N GLY A 20 -9.53 33.99 40.18
CA GLY A 20 -10.95 33.63 40.13
C GLY A 20 -11.54 33.74 38.72
N ILE A 21 -11.28 34.85 38.01
CA ILE A 21 -11.72 35.04 36.62
C ILE A 21 -11.10 33.99 35.71
N PHE A 22 -9.80 33.73 35.86
CA PHE A 22 -9.10 32.73 35.06
C PHE A 22 -9.68 31.32 35.29
N GLY A 23 -9.89 30.93 36.55
CA GLY A 23 -10.51 29.65 36.90
C GLY A 23 -11.94 29.52 36.34
N PHE A 24 -12.74 30.59 36.41
CA PHE A 24 -14.08 30.61 35.81
C PHE A 24 -14.03 30.49 34.28
N SER A 25 -13.12 31.21 33.61
CA SER A 25 -12.93 31.10 32.16
C SER A 25 -12.48 29.70 31.73
N LEU A 26 -11.59 29.06 32.49
CA LEU A 26 -11.11 27.72 32.20
C LEU A 26 -12.22 26.67 32.40
N GLY A 27 -13.03 26.82 33.45
CA GLY A 27 -14.19 25.98 33.70
C GLY A 27 -15.25 26.11 32.60
N LEU A 28 -15.56 27.34 32.19
CA LEU A 28 -16.49 27.59 31.08
C LEU A 28 -15.95 27.01 29.77
N PHE A 29 -14.66 27.18 29.49
CA PHE A 29 -14.01 26.59 28.33
C PHE A 29 -14.08 25.07 28.34
N GLY A 30 -13.82 24.42 29.48
CA GLY A 30 -13.95 22.97 29.63
C GLY A 30 -15.36 22.46 29.38
N ILE A 31 -16.39 23.17 29.86
CA ILE A 31 -17.80 22.83 29.61
C ILE A 31 -18.14 22.96 28.12
N LEU A 32 -17.70 24.05 27.47
CA LEU A 32 -17.92 24.24 26.03
C LEU A 32 -17.19 23.18 25.22
N CYS A 33 -15.94 22.86 25.54
CA CYS A 33 -15.20 21.79 24.89
C CYS A 33 -15.89 20.44 25.06
N GLY A 34 -16.42 20.12 26.24
CA GLY A 34 -17.17 18.89 26.48
C GLY A 34 -18.49 18.84 25.69
N MET A 35 -19.20 19.96 25.58
CA MET A 35 -20.47 20.04 24.87
C MET A 35 -20.31 19.93 23.34
N PHE A 36 -19.25 20.53 22.79
CA PHE A 36 -18.98 20.53 21.34
C PHE A 36 -17.97 19.46 20.90
N TRP A 37 -17.57 18.56 21.79
CA TRP A 37 -16.54 17.55 21.51
C TRP A 37 -16.93 16.65 20.33
N GLU A 38 -18.18 16.19 20.31
CA GLU A 38 -18.68 15.28 19.26
C GLU A 38 -18.67 15.96 17.88
N ASP A 39 -19.15 17.20 17.79
CA ASP A 39 -19.17 17.97 16.54
C ASP A 39 -17.75 18.25 16.04
N LEU A 40 -16.85 18.67 16.93
CA LEU A 40 -15.46 18.93 16.60
C LEU A 40 -14.76 17.65 16.13
N PHE A 41 -14.97 16.54 16.85
CA PHE A 41 -14.41 15.24 16.50
C PHE A 41 -14.92 14.77 15.13
N ASN A 42 -16.25 14.82 14.90
CA ASN A 42 -16.85 14.44 13.64
C ASN A 42 -16.34 15.30 12.48
N TRP A 43 -16.15 16.60 12.68
CA TRP A 43 -15.58 17.50 11.67
C TRP A 43 -14.14 17.13 11.30
N ILE A 44 -13.29 16.84 12.30
CA ILE A 44 -11.91 16.38 12.07
C ILE A 44 -11.91 15.05 11.32
N MET A 45 -12.73 14.09 11.76
CA MET A 45 -12.86 12.77 11.13
C MET A 45 -13.29 12.86 9.66
N HIS A 46 -14.28 13.70 9.35
CA HIS A 46 -14.72 13.91 7.97
C HIS A 46 -13.63 14.50 7.08
N LYS A 47 -12.76 15.36 7.63
CA LYS A 47 -11.63 15.91 6.87
C LYS A 47 -10.48 14.94 6.68
N GLU A 48 -10.19 14.12 7.69
CA GLU A 48 -8.93 13.35 7.74
C GLU A 48 -9.07 11.86 7.42
N MET A 49 -10.29 11.31 7.44
CA MET A 49 -10.50 9.86 7.25
C MET A 49 -11.46 9.51 6.12
N VAL A 50 -12.16 10.48 5.53
CA VAL A 50 -13.09 10.22 4.43
C VAL A 50 -12.35 10.23 3.11
N LEU A 51 -12.54 9.16 2.34
CA LEU A 51 -12.16 9.09 0.94
C LEU A 51 -13.20 9.88 0.13
N ALA A 52 -12.85 11.10 -0.23
CA ALA A 52 -13.69 12.01 -1.01
C ALA A 52 -12.84 12.86 -1.96
N PRO A 53 -13.42 13.44 -3.02
CA PRO A 53 -12.71 14.39 -3.86
C PRO A 53 -12.07 15.51 -3.04
N ASP A 54 -10.87 15.93 -3.44
CA ASP A 54 -10.13 17.04 -2.83
C ASP A 54 -9.70 16.83 -1.35
N THR A 55 -9.72 15.60 -0.84
CA THR A 55 -9.13 15.26 0.47
C THR A 55 -7.71 14.74 0.33
N ARG A 56 -6.87 14.99 1.34
CA ARG A 56 -5.52 14.40 1.43
C ARG A 56 -5.56 12.87 1.39
N VAL A 57 -6.62 12.27 1.94
CA VAL A 57 -6.84 10.83 1.91
C VAL A 57 -6.99 10.35 0.47
N TYR A 58 -7.72 11.08 -0.37
CA TYR A 58 -7.87 10.76 -1.78
C TYR A 58 -6.54 10.83 -2.53
N ASP A 59 -5.73 11.86 -2.32
CA ASP A 59 -4.42 11.97 -2.98
C ASP A 59 -3.51 10.80 -2.63
N ASN A 60 -3.40 10.47 -1.33
CA ASN A 60 -2.62 9.34 -0.84
C ASN A 60 -3.21 7.99 -1.28
N TRP A 61 -4.53 7.88 -1.38
CA TRP A 61 -5.19 6.67 -1.86
C TRP A 61 -4.98 6.48 -3.36
N LYS A 62 -5.04 7.55 -4.16
CA LYS A 62 -4.85 7.53 -5.61
C LYS A 62 -3.41 7.21 -5.97
N SER A 63 -2.46 7.94 -5.38
CA SER A 63 -1.03 7.78 -5.58
C SER A 63 -0.32 7.73 -4.22
N PRO A 64 -0.18 6.54 -3.63
CA PRO A 64 0.50 6.35 -2.36
C PRO A 64 1.91 6.96 -2.37
N PRO A 65 2.28 7.76 -1.36
CA PRO A 65 3.59 8.43 -1.31
C PRO A 65 4.74 7.50 -0.86
N LEU A 66 4.55 6.18 -1.00
CA LEU A 66 5.49 5.17 -0.54
C LEU A 66 6.03 4.39 -1.74
N GLU A 67 7.30 4.02 -1.64
CA GLU A 67 7.95 3.20 -2.66
C GLU A 67 7.62 1.73 -2.40
N LEU A 68 6.94 1.10 -3.35
CA LEU A 68 6.68 -0.32 -3.33
C LEU A 68 7.75 -1.01 -4.16
N ASN A 69 8.36 -2.07 -3.64
CA ASN A 69 9.34 -2.85 -4.37
C ASN A 69 8.81 -4.27 -4.60
N LEU A 70 8.98 -4.77 -5.82
CA LEU A 70 8.68 -6.13 -6.22
C LEU A 70 9.99 -6.87 -6.45
N ASP A 71 10.33 -7.79 -5.54
CA ASP A 71 11.50 -8.64 -5.64
C ASP A 71 11.11 -9.97 -6.29
N ILE A 72 11.61 -10.22 -7.50
CA ILE A 72 11.35 -11.46 -8.23
C ILE A 72 12.53 -12.42 -8.03
N TYR A 73 12.22 -13.63 -7.57
CA TYR A 73 13.17 -14.74 -7.47
C TYR A 73 12.77 -15.82 -8.45
N LEU A 74 13.74 -16.27 -9.25
CA LEU A 74 13.53 -17.30 -10.26
C LEU A 74 14.37 -18.52 -9.92
N PHE A 75 14.00 -19.67 -10.48
CA PHE A 75 14.75 -20.92 -10.32
C PHE A 75 15.32 -21.30 -11.67
N ASN A 76 16.64 -21.19 -11.79
CA ASN A 76 17.40 -21.62 -12.96
C ASN A 76 17.61 -23.13 -12.91
N TRP A 77 17.23 -23.81 -13.99
CA TRP A 77 17.44 -25.25 -14.13
C TRP A 77 18.80 -25.55 -14.74
N THR A 78 19.68 -26.18 -13.98
CA THR A 78 21.09 -26.37 -14.36
C THR A 78 21.39 -27.65 -15.14
N ASN A 79 20.50 -28.65 -15.12
CA ASN A 79 20.64 -29.91 -15.87
C ASN A 79 19.43 -30.22 -16.78
N PRO A 80 18.98 -29.30 -17.67
CA PRO A 80 17.83 -29.52 -18.54
C PRO A 80 18.02 -30.66 -19.55
N GLU A 81 19.25 -30.91 -20.00
CA GLU A 81 19.61 -31.97 -20.94
C GLU A 81 19.33 -33.39 -20.40
N GLU A 82 19.28 -33.54 -19.07
CA GLU A 82 19.06 -34.83 -18.40
C GLU A 82 17.57 -35.15 -18.21
N PHE A 83 16.65 -34.27 -18.64
CA PHE A 83 15.21 -34.44 -18.42
C PHE A 83 14.64 -35.80 -18.90
N GLY A 84 15.22 -36.38 -19.97
CA GLY A 84 14.81 -37.68 -20.49
C GLY A 84 15.27 -38.88 -19.64
N ASN A 85 16.17 -38.67 -18.69
CA ASN A 85 16.70 -39.72 -17.82
C ASN A 85 15.84 -39.85 -16.55
N LEU A 86 15.04 -40.92 -16.48
CA LEU A 86 14.14 -41.19 -15.36
C LEU A 86 14.83 -41.36 -14.00
N SER A 87 16.15 -41.56 -13.98
CA SER A 87 16.95 -41.72 -12.76
C SER A 87 17.47 -40.40 -12.20
N THR A 88 17.50 -39.33 -13.00
CA THR A 88 18.08 -38.05 -12.60
C THR A 88 16.99 -37.04 -12.26
N LYS A 89 17.19 -36.31 -11.16
CA LYS A 89 16.27 -35.26 -10.71
C LYS A 89 16.68 -33.90 -11.27
N PRO A 90 15.73 -33.02 -11.60
CA PRO A 90 16.04 -31.63 -11.92
C PRO A 90 16.77 -30.94 -10.76
N ILE A 91 17.83 -30.21 -11.08
CA ILE A 91 18.60 -29.39 -10.15
C ILE A 91 18.22 -27.93 -10.44
N LEU A 92 17.69 -27.26 -9.43
CA LEU A 92 17.22 -25.88 -9.52
C LEU A 92 18.04 -25.00 -8.59
N GLU A 93 18.56 -23.90 -9.12
CA GLU A 93 19.30 -22.88 -8.37
C GLU A 93 18.48 -21.59 -8.35
N GLN A 94 18.27 -21.02 -7.17
CA GLN A 94 17.56 -19.76 -7.04
C GLN A 94 18.46 -18.61 -7.50
N VAL A 95 17.92 -17.75 -8.35
CA VAL A 95 18.56 -16.51 -8.83
C VAL A 95 17.68 -15.31 -8.50
N GLY A 96 18.31 -14.16 -8.24
CA GLY A 96 17.65 -12.92 -7.83
C GLY A 96 18.16 -12.35 -6.49
N PRO A 97 17.50 -11.32 -5.96
CA PRO A 97 16.27 -10.71 -6.51
C PRO A 97 16.52 -9.93 -7.81
N TYR A 98 15.54 -9.94 -8.70
CA TYR A 98 15.34 -8.92 -9.72
C TYR A 98 14.31 -7.93 -9.17
N ARG A 99 14.78 -6.77 -8.71
CA ARG A 99 13.97 -5.78 -8.01
C ARG A 99 13.35 -4.80 -9.00
N PHE A 100 12.07 -4.51 -8.80
CA PHE A 100 11.35 -3.48 -9.53
C PHE A 100 10.67 -2.52 -8.57
N SER A 101 10.87 -1.22 -8.76
CA SER A 101 10.09 -0.18 -8.09
C SER A 101 8.72 -0.06 -8.76
N GLU A 102 7.67 -0.37 -8.01
CA GLU A 102 6.28 -0.20 -8.41
C GLU A 102 5.80 1.23 -8.11
N ARG A 103 5.25 1.90 -9.12
CA ARG A 103 4.52 3.16 -8.99
C ARG A 103 3.03 2.89 -9.23
N PRO A 104 2.24 2.60 -8.17
CA PRO A 104 0.81 2.35 -8.30
C PRO A 104 0.04 3.66 -8.47
N ASP A 105 -0.98 3.62 -9.33
CA ASP A 105 -1.89 4.72 -9.61
C ASP A 105 -3.31 4.18 -9.78
N LYS A 106 -4.30 4.96 -9.36
CA LYS A 106 -5.73 4.66 -9.59
C LYS A 106 -6.25 5.56 -10.69
N VAL A 107 -6.73 4.94 -11.75
CA VAL A 107 -7.25 5.61 -12.95
C VAL A 107 -8.72 5.30 -13.16
N ASP A 108 -9.37 6.10 -14.00
CA ASP A 108 -10.81 6.00 -14.31
C ASP A 108 -11.66 5.93 -13.04
N ILE A 109 -11.46 6.92 -12.17
CA ILE A 109 -12.14 7.01 -10.89
C ILE A 109 -13.53 7.61 -11.12
N ASP A 110 -14.55 6.85 -10.72
CA ASP A 110 -15.95 7.24 -10.81
C ASP A 110 -16.61 7.15 -9.43
N TRP A 111 -17.30 8.21 -9.03
CA TRP A 111 -17.90 8.35 -7.72
C TRP A 111 -19.40 8.10 -7.79
N HIS A 112 -19.93 7.34 -6.84
CA HIS A 112 -21.33 6.92 -6.77
C HIS A 112 -21.95 7.44 -5.47
N PRO A 113 -22.41 8.71 -5.42
CA PRO A 113 -22.97 9.32 -4.21
C PRO A 113 -24.21 8.59 -3.68
N GLU A 114 -24.96 7.93 -4.56
CA GLU A 114 -26.20 7.22 -4.23
C GLU A 114 -26.00 6.00 -3.33
N ASN A 115 -24.81 5.38 -3.37
CA ASN A 115 -24.48 4.21 -2.57
C ASN A 115 -23.17 4.36 -1.79
N ALA A 116 -22.62 5.58 -1.72
CA ALA A 116 -21.37 5.92 -1.05
C ALA A 116 -20.19 5.03 -1.48
N SER A 117 -20.08 4.74 -2.78
CA SER A 117 -18.99 3.92 -3.33
C SER A 117 -18.16 4.67 -4.38
N VAL A 118 -17.01 4.09 -4.70
CA VAL A 118 -16.10 4.58 -5.74
C VAL A 118 -15.61 3.41 -6.56
N SER A 119 -15.68 3.55 -7.88
CA SER A 119 -15.12 2.59 -8.84
C SER A 119 -13.82 3.14 -9.40
N TYR A 120 -12.83 2.27 -9.61
CA TYR A 120 -11.54 2.66 -10.17
C TYR A 120 -10.84 1.45 -10.81
N ARG A 121 -9.84 1.72 -11.64
CA ARG A 121 -8.89 0.72 -12.12
C ARG A 121 -7.52 0.96 -11.50
N ARG A 122 -6.87 -0.11 -11.03
CA ARG A 122 -5.47 -0.06 -10.61
C ARG A 122 -4.58 -0.14 -11.85
N ARG A 123 -3.67 0.83 -11.98
CA ARG A 123 -2.59 0.83 -12.96
C ARG A 123 -1.27 0.89 -12.19
N SER A 124 -0.35 0.00 -12.49
CA SER A 124 0.97 -0.01 -11.87
C SER A 124 2.04 -0.01 -12.95
N PHE A 125 3.03 0.86 -12.81
CA PHE A 125 4.25 0.83 -13.61
C PHE A 125 5.37 0.23 -12.78
N PHE A 126 6.20 -0.60 -13.41
CA PHE A 126 7.33 -1.27 -12.77
C PHE A 126 8.61 -0.79 -13.44
N TYR A 127 9.55 -0.29 -12.64
CA TYR A 127 10.83 0.20 -13.09
C TYR A 127 11.93 -0.67 -12.49
N PHE A 128 12.81 -1.20 -13.32
CA PHE A 128 13.89 -2.06 -12.86
C PHE A 128 14.88 -1.26 -11.99
N ASP A 129 15.21 -1.83 -10.83
CA ASP A 129 16.19 -1.29 -9.88
C ASP A 129 17.45 -2.15 -9.95
N GLU A 130 18.44 -1.68 -10.71
CA GLU A 130 19.70 -2.41 -10.92
C GLU A 130 20.54 -2.48 -9.64
N GLU A 131 20.56 -1.42 -8.81
CA GLU A 131 21.35 -1.37 -7.57
C GLU A 131 20.79 -2.33 -6.51
N GLY A 132 19.46 -2.48 -6.46
CA GLY A 132 18.77 -3.40 -5.57
C GLY A 132 18.65 -4.83 -6.09
N SER A 133 19.14 -5.11 -7.30
CA SER A 133 19.10 -6.43 -7.95
C SER A 133 20.43 -7.17 -7.84
N ASN A 134 20.37 -8.50 -7.87
CA ASN A 134 21.55 -9.37 -7.87
C ASN A 134 21.86 -9.93 -9.28
N GLY A 135 21.29 -9.33 -10.31
CA GLY A 135 21.35 -9.79 -11.70
C GLY A 135 20.85 -8.72 -12.67
N SER A 136 20.99 -8.97 -13.97
CA SER A 136 20.54 -8.07 -15.04
C SER A 136 19.25 -8.57 -15.70
N LEU A 137 18.52 -7.69 -16.37
CA LEU A 137 17.42 -8.10 -17.26
C LEU A 137 17.89 -8.95 -18.46
N ASP A 138 19.19 -8.96 -18.74
CA ASP A 138 19.80 -9.78 -19.79
C ASP A 138 20.19 -11.20 -19.29
N ASP A 139 19.94 -11.52 -18.03
CA ASP A 139 20.27 -12.85 -17.47
C ASP A 139 19.46 -13.96 -18.15
N GLU A 140 20.15 -14.98 -18.65
CA GLU A 140 19.51 -16.16 -19.22
C GLU A 140 19.13 -17.16 -18.13
N ILE A 141 17.84 -17.53 -18.10
CA ILE A 141 17.29 -18.45 -17.10
C ILE A 141 16.62 -19.61 -17.82
N ASN A 142 17.16 -20.81 -17.60
CA ASN A 142 16.57 -22.05 -18.10
C ASN A 142 15.40 -22.46 -17.21
N THR A 143 14.21 -22.55 -17.78
CA THR A 143 13.00 -22.94 -17.06
C THR A 143 12.01 -23.69 -17.95
N LEU A 144 10.93 -24.17 -17.35
CA LEU A 144 9.87 -24.86 -18.08
C LEU A 144 9.17 -23.91 -19.06
N ASN A 145 8.89 -24.40 -20.27
CA ASN A 145 8.08 -23.67 -21.23
C ASN A 145 6.61 -23.63 -20.77
N ALA A 146 6.24 -22.52 -20.12
CA ALA A 146 4.91 -22.31 -19.55
C ALA A 146 3.79 -22.33 -20.60
N VAL A 147 4.07 -21.87 -21.83
CA VAL A 147 3.08 -21.84 -22.93
C VAL A 147 2.74 -23.26 -23.37
N THR A 148 3.76 -24.08 -23.64
CA THR A 148 3.58 -25.49 -24.03
C THR A 148 2.91 -26.29 -22.92
N LEU A 149 3.31 -26.08 -21.66
CA LEU A 149 2.70 -26.74 -20.51
C LEU A 149 1.22 -26.37 -20.34
N SER A 150 0.88 -25.09 -20.45
CA SER A 150 -0.50 -24.61 -20.36
C SER A 150 -1.36 -25.15 -21.49
N ALA A 151 -0.85 -25.13 -22.73
CA ALA A 151 -1.54 -25.67 -23.89
C ALA A 151 -1.80 -27.19 -23.72
N ALA A 152 -0.81 -27.95 -23.26
CA ALA A 152 -0.95 -29.37 -22.97
C ALA A 152 -2.04 -29.61 -21.90
N ALA A 153 -2.02 -28.84 -20.80
CA ALA A 153 -3.00 -28.95 -19.73
C ALA A 153 -4.44 -28.63 -20.21
N THR A 154 -4.64 -27.55 -20.95
CA THR A 154 -5.95 -27.18 -21.52
C THR A 154 -6.45 -28.22 -22.54
N SER A 155 -5.54 -28.75 -23.37
CA SER A 155 -5.89 -29.70 -24.42
C SER A 155 -6.40 -31.04 -23.88
N LYS A 156 -6.11 -31.37 -22.62
CA LYS A 156 -6.57 -32.60 -21.96
C LYS A 156 -8.08 -32.83 -22.12
N HIS A 157 -8.88 -31.77 -22.17
CA HIS A 157 -10.33 -31.87 -22.29
C HIS A 157 -10.86 -31.75 -23.73
N TRP A 158 -9.99 -31.54 -24.72
CA TRP A 158 -10.40 -31.35 -26.11
C TRP A 158 -10.70 -32.65 -26.84
N PRO A 159 -11.53 -32.64 -27.91
CA PRO A 159 -11.69 -33.78 -28.80
C PRO A 159 -10.35 -34.18 -29.46
N SER A 160 -10.18 -35.48 -29.74
CA SER A 160 -8.93 -36.07 -30.23
C SER A 160 -8.34 -35.36 -31.46
N VAL A 161 -9.18 -34.87 -32.38
CA VAL A 161 -8.74 -34.16 -33.58
C VAL A 161 -8.02 -32.85 -33.23
N LYS A 162 -8.58 -32.05 -32.31
CA LYS A 162 -7.98 -30.78 -31.89
C LYS A 162 -6.68 -31.01 -31.10
N ARG A 163 -6.62 -32.06 -30.28
CA ARG A 163 -5.37 -32.45 -29.60
C ARG A 163 -4.29 -32.87 -30.60
N GLY A 164 -4.66 -33.66 -31.62
CA GLY A 164 -3.75 -34.08 -32.67
C GLY A 164 -3.17 -32.90 -33.46
N MET A 165 -4.01 -31.90 -33.79
CA MET A 165 -3.55 -30.66 -34.43
C MET A 165 -2.57 -29.87 -33.55
N LEU A 166 -2.84 -29.77 -32.24
CA LEU A 166 -1.94 -29.12 -31.29
C LEU A 166 -0.61 -29.87 -31.17
N ASP A 167 -0.63 -31.20 -31.06
CA ASP A 167 0.59 -32.02 -30.97
C ASP A 167 1.49 -31.85 -32.19
N VAL A 168 0.91 -31.83 -33.41
CA VAL A 168 1.66 -31.55 -34.64
C VAL A 168 2.25 -30.13 -34.61
N GLY A 169 1.48 -29.14 -34.17
CA GLY A 169 1.97 -27.76 -34.03
C GLY A 169 3.11 -27.63 -33.03
N LEU A 170 2.98 -28.22 -31.84
CA LEU A 170 3.99 -28.19 -30.80
C LEU A 170 5.28 -28.92 -31.21
N LYS A 171 5.19 -30.05 -31.92
CA LYS A 171 6.37 -30.77 -32.46
C LYS A 171 7.12 -29.98 -33.54
N GLY A 172 6.43 -29.09 -34.26
CA GLY A 172 7.04 -28.20 -35.25
C GLY A 172 7.84 -27.07 -34.61
N LEU A 173 7.49 -26.67 -33.39
CA LEU A 173 8.24 -25.71 -32.60
C LEU A 173 9.44 -26.43 -31.97
N ARG A 174 10.59 -26.34 -32.63
CA ARG A 174 11.86 -26.77 -32.03
C ARG A 174 12.22 -25.80 -30.91
N PHE A 175 12.13 -26.26 -29.67
CA PHE A 175 12.67 -25.61 -28.48
C PHE A 175 13.94 -26.32 -28.05
#